data_AF-A0A967ZMP1-F1
#
_entry.id   AF-A0A967ZMP1-F1
#
_cell.length_a   1.000
_cell.length_b   1.000
_cell.length_c   1.000
_cell.angle_alpha   90.00
_cell.angle_beta   90.00
_cell.angle_gamma   90.00
#
_symmetry.space_group_name_H-M   'P 1'
#
loop_
_entity.id
_entity.type
_entity.pdbx_description
1 polymer ?
#
loop_
_entity_poly.entity_id
_entity_poly.type
_entity_poly.pdbx_seq_one_letter_code
_entity_poly.pdbx_strand_id
1 'polypeptide(L)' 'RSLTTGTVHYCGLTRDGVVYCWGQNGIGQLGNETFISSATPVLVQTDERFVAL' A
#
# COMPACT_ATOMS: atom_id res chain seq x y z
N ARG A 1 -22.40 -8.92 13.01
CA ARG A 1 -21.60 -9.01 11.77
C ARG A 1 -20.17 -8.74 12.15
N SER A 2 -19.26 -9.69 11.94
CA SER A 2 -17.83 -9.53 12.25
C SER A 2 -17.04 -9.95 11.01
N LEU A 3 -16.13 -9.09 10.59
CA LEU A 3 -15.06 -9.39 9.65
C LEU A 3 -13.78 -9.37 10.46
N THR A 4 -13.24 -10.56 10.76
CA THR A 4 -11.86 -10.70 11.21
C THR A 4 -11.03 -10.99 9.99
N THR A 5 -10.20 -10.04 9.58
CA THR A 5 -9.10 -10.28 8.63
C THR A 5 -7.81 -10.06 9.40
N GLY A 6 -6.99 -11.10 9.54
CA GLY A 6 -5.61 -10.93 9.98
C GLY A 6 -4.95 -9.88 9.09
N THR A 7 -4.22 -8.95 9.70
CA THR A 7 -3.69 -7.71 9.13
C THR A 7 -3.07 -7.88 7.72
N VAL A 8 -3.86 -7.60 6.67
CA VAL A 8 -3.44 -7.58 5.26
C VAL A 8 -3.11 -6.14 4.89
N HIS A 9 -2.06 -5.91 4.10
CA HIS A 9 -1.82 -4.60 3.50
C HIS A 9 -2.78 -4.40 2.32
N TYR A 10 -3.04 -3.14 1.97
CA TYR A 10 -3.92 -2.73 0.89
C TYR A 10 -3.20 -1.68 0.06
N CYS A 11 -3.51 -1.62 -1.24
CA CYS A 11 -2.99 -0.60 -2.12
C CYS A 11 -4.11 -0.02 -2.98
N GLY A 12 -3.97 1.25 -3.35
CA GLY A 12 -4.87 1.96 -4.26
C GLY A 12 -4.08 2.70 -5.33
N LEU A 13 -4.59 2.65 -6.56
CA LEU A 13 -4.07 3.41 -7.70
C LEU A 13 -4.91 4.67 -7.91
N THR A 14 -4.25 5.81 -7.97
CA THR A 14 -4.88 7.08 -8.34
C THR A 14 -5.08 7.20 -9.85
N ARG A 15 -5.94 8.12 -10.28
CA ARG A 15 -6.14 8.42 -11.71
C ARG A 15 -4.87 8.92 -12.40
N ASP A 16 -3.93 9.48 -11.64
CA ASP A 16 -2.66 10.00 -12.14
C ASP A 16 -1.57 8.92 -12.25
N GLY A 17 -1.91 7.66 -11.95
CA GLY A 17 -1.01 6.51 -12.05
C GLY A 17 -0.13 6.30 -10.83
N VAL A 18 -0.39 7.01 -9.72
CA VAL A 18 0.36 6.92 -8.45
C VAL A 18 -0.25 5.87 -7.53
N VAL A 19 0.57 4.98 -6.97
CA VAL A 19 0.14 3.94 -6.02
C VAL A 19 0.43 4.36 -4.58
N TYR A 20 -0.57 4.15 -3.73
CA TYR A 20 -0.42 4.26 -2.29
C TYR A 20 -0.76 2.93 -1.63
N CYS A 21 0.04 2.50 -0.65
CA CYS A 21 -0.22 1.30 0.13
C CYS A 21 -0.35 1.63 1.62
N TRP A 22 -1.10 0.82 2.38
CA TRP A 22 -1.20 0.92 3.84
C TRP A 22 -1.47 -0.44 4.46
N GLY A 23 -1.33 -0.55 5.78
CA GLY A 23 -1.46 -1.76 6.56
C GLY A 23 -0.11 -2.26 7.08
N GLN A 24 0.05 -3.58 7.12
CA GLN A 24 1.30 -4.21 7.59
C GLN A 24 2.46 -3.94 6.65
N ASN A 25 3.63 -3.69 7.24
CA ASN A 25 4.86 -3.46 6.48
C ASN A 25 6.08 -4.21 7.04
N GLY A 26 5.89 -5.21 7.91
CA GLY A 26 7.01 -5.88 8.58
C GLY A 26 8.03 -6.55 7.64
N ILE A 27 7.69 -6.77 6.37
CA ILE A 27 8.58 -7.30 5.33
C ILE A 27 8.71 -6.36 4.12
N GLY A 28 8.31 -5.09 4.26
CA GLY A 28 8.41 -4.09 3.18
C GLY A 28 7.23 -4.09 2.19
N GLN A 29 6.07 -4.63 2.57
CA GLN A 29 4.91 -4.74 1.69
C GLN A 29 4.37 -3.40 1.17
N LEU A 30 4.63 -2.29 1.87
CA LEU A 30 4.16 -0.97 1.46
C LEU A 30 5.03 -0.34 0.36
N GLY A 31 6.19 -0.92 0.05
CA GLY A 31 7.06 -0.44 -1.01
C GLY A 31 7.56 0.99 -0.80
N ASN A 32 7.57 1.48 0.44
CA ASN A 32 7.98 2.85 0.79
C ASN A 32 9.40 2.90 1.41
N GLU A 33 10.23 1.89 1.14
CA GLU A 33 11.59 1.72 1.69
C GLU A 33 11.67 1.64 3.22
N THR A 34 10.53 1.42 3.90
CA THR A 34 10.48 1.19 5.33
C THR A 34 9.94 -0.21 5.64
N PHE A 35 10.13 -0.64 6.88
CA PHE A 35 9.50 -1.83 7.45
C PHE A 35 8.42 -1.47 8.49
N ILE A 36 7.94 -0.22 8.46
CA ILE A 36 7.03 0.33 9.47
C ILE A 36 5.60 0.28 8.93
N SER A 37 4.74 -0.42 9.66
CA SER A 37 3.31 -0.50 9.34
C SER A 37 2.65 0.87 9.39
N SER A 38 1.72 1.13 8.48
CA SER A 38 1.02 2.42 8.40
C SER A 38 -0.48 2.22 8.40
N ALA A 39 -1.20 2.96 9.24
CA ALA A 39 -2.67 2.98 9.21
C ALA A 39 -3.24 3.90 8.12
N THR A 40 -2.40 4.70 7.48
CA THR A 40 -2.76 5.63 6.41
C THR A 40 -2.01 5.30 5.12
N PRO A 41 -2.58 5.64 3.94
CA PRO A 41 -1.89 5.45 2.66
C PRO A 41 -0.53 6.15 2.65
N VAL A 42 0.53 5.40 2.33
CA VAL A 42 1.89 5.91 2.07
C VAL A 42 2.23 5.69 0.60
N LEU A 43 3.02 6.61 0.05
CA LEU A 43 3.48 6.54 -1.32
C LEU A 43 4.39 5.31 -1.52
N VAL A 44 4.11 4.52 -2.55
CA VAL A 44 5.04 3.49 -3.03
C VAL A 44 6.17 4.20 -3.77
N GLN A 45 7.42 3.94 -3.39
CA GLN A 45 8.61 4.50 -4.03
C GLN A 45 8.88 3.73 -5.33
N THR A 46 8.58 4.36 -6.45
CA THR A 46 8.82 3.83 -7.79
C THR A 46 8.81 4.97 -8.80
N ASP A 47 9.63 4.84 -9.85
CA ASP A 47 9.68 5.78 -10.96
C ASP A 47 8.62 5.47 -12.04
N GLU A 48 7.92 4.34 -11.91
CA GLU A 48 6.93 3.87 -12.89
C GLU A 48 5.52 4.44 -12.62
N ARG A 49 4.73 4.61 -13.69
CA ARG A 49 3.30 4.94 -13.59
C ARG A 49 2.45 3.76 -13.99
N PHE A 50 1.52 3.39 -13.11
CA PHE A 50 0.64 2.25 -13.34
C PHE A 50 -0.65 2.68 -14.02
N VAL A 51 -1.18 1.78 -14.84
CA VAL A 51 -2.47 1.94 -15.51
C VAL A 51 -3.38 0.82 -15.02
N ALA A 52 -4.58 1.16 -14.56
CA ALA A 52 -5.62 0.16 -14.31
C ALA A 52 -6.19 -0.29 -15.67
N LEU A 53 -6.20 -1.61 -15.89
CA LEU A 53 -6.82 -2.25 -17.05
C LEU A 53 -8.33 -2.46 -16.83
#